data_AF-A0A0D5MAQ1-F1
#
_entry.id   AF-A0A0D5MAQ1-F1
#
_cell.length_a   1.000
_cell.length_b   1.000
_cell.length_c   1.000
_cell.angle_alpha   90.00
_cell.angle_beta   90.00
_cell.angle_gamma   90.00
#
_symmetry.space_group_name_H-M   'P 1'
#
loop_
_entity.id
_entity.type
_entity.pdbx_description
1 polymer ?
#
loop_
_entity_poly.entity_id
_entity_poly.type
_entity_poly.pdbx_seq_one_letter_code
_entity_poly.pdbx_strand_id
1 'polypeptide(L)'
;MNQQGKYKVTYAIEDSDHNRTEKSITVNVLDHIANIVFPQNPIVISQYSTFNPLPQSFGITSHDSQGVETTDSIFILENNVDTNKAGTYSVTYCVPSIHGDPVVIKKLNVTVIRTKQLSDYVRSSVNNYHVRKTSNCHLIE
;
A
#
# COMPACT_ATOMS: atom_id res chain seq x y z
N MET A 1 13.52 -19.40 12.42
CA MET A 1 12.59 -18.25 12.38
C MET A 1 13.18 -17.16 13.26
N ASN A 2 13.46 -15.97 12.73
CA ASN A 2 13.84 -14.80 13.52
C ASN A 2 12.56 -14.04 13.87
N GLN A 3 12.27 -13.88 15.15
CA GLN A 3 11.07 -13.18 15.62
C GLN A 3 11.42 -11.74 16.02
N GLN A 4 10.57 -10.78 15.66
CA GLN A 4 10.73 -9.40 16.13
C GLN A 4 10.69 -9.34 17.67
N GLY A 5 11.47 -8.45 18.26
CA GLY A 5 11.51 -8.29 19.71
C GLY A 5 12.84 -7.78 20.25
N LYS A 6 12.84 -7.50 21.55
CA LYS A 6 14.04 -7.11 22.28
C LYS A 6 14.67 -8.34 22.91
N TYR A 7 15.91 -8.62 22.53
CA TYR A 7 16.72 -9.72 23.05
C TYR A 7 17.80 -9.16 23.95
N LYS A 8 17.90 -9.71 25.17
CA LYS A 8 18.97 -9.36 26.10
C LYS A 8 20.06 -10.40 25.98
N VAL A 9 21.25 -10.00 25.55
CA VAL A 9 22.44 -10.85 25.53
C VAL A 9 23.29 -10.47 26.72
N THR A 10 23.56 -11.44 27.59
CA THR A 10 24.37 -11.25 28.80
C THR A 10 25.68 -11.99 28.65
N TYR A 11 26.78 -11.24 28.77
CA TYR A 11 28.13 -11.78 28.84
C TYR A 11 28.55 -11.82 30.30
N ALA A 12 29.08 -12.96 30.73
CA ALA A 12 29.65 -13.14 32.05
C ALA A 12 31.13 -13.51 31.91
N ILE A 13 31.97 -12.89 32.72
CA ILE A 13 33.35 -13.33 32.94
C ILE A 13 33.46 -13.79 34.38
N GLU A 14 34.17 -14.89 34.59
CA GLU A 14 34.43 -15.49 35.90
C GLU A 14 35.95 -15.66 36.06
N ASP A 15 36.50 -15.19 37.18
CA ASP A 15 37.93 -15.38 37.47
C ASP A 15 38.20 -16.76 38.11
N SER A 16 39.47 -17.07 38.38
CA SER A 16 39.87 -18.35 39.00
C SER A 16 39.34 -18.55 40.42
N ASP A 17 38.93 -17.46 41.07
CA ASP A 17 38.41 -17.45 42.43
C ASP A 17 36.86 -17.49 42.45
N HIS A 18 36.24 -17.74 41.29
CA HIS A 18 34.79 -17.79 41.06
C HIS A 18 34.06 -16.44 41.24
N ASN A 19 34.77 -15.30 41.14
CA ASN A 19 34.13 -14.00 41.07
C ASN A 19 33.58 -13.76 39.67
N ARG A 20 32.26 -13.58 39.58
CA ARG A 20 31.55 -13.39 38.32
C ARG A 20 31.14 -11.93 38.13
N THR A 21 31.46 -11.37 36.96
CA THR A 21 30.99 -10.05 36.51
C THR A 21 30.18 -10.20 35.23
N GLU A 22 29.02 -9.55 35.18
CA GLU A 22 28.13 -9.61 34.03
C GLU A 22 27.95 -8.26 33.35
N LYS A 23 27.81 -8.27 32.03
CA LYS A 23 27.39 -7.11 31.24
C LYS A 23 26.35 -7.53 30.22
N SER A 24 25.32 -6.71 30.07
CA SER A 24 24.23 -6.98 29.12
C SER A 24 24.22 -5.99 27.97
N ILE A 25 23.92 -6.48 26.76
CA ILE A 25 23.54 -5.67 25.59
C ILE A 25 22.08 -5.98 25.24
N THR A 26 21.36 -4.98 24.74
CA THR A 26 20.00 -5.17 24.20
C THR A 26 20.08 -5.11 22.69
N VAL A 27 19.64 -6.18 22.03
CA VAL A 27 19.48 -6.27 20.57
C VAL A 27 18.01 -6.10 20.26
N ASN A 28 17.67 -5.16 19.39
CA ASN A 28 16.30 -4.95 18.93
C ASN A 28 16.16 -5.51 17.52
N VAL A 29 15.34 -6.55 17.36
CA VAL A 29 15.01 -7.13 16.06
C VAL A 29 13.70 -6.50 15.60
N LEU A 30 13.74 -5.76 14.50
CA LEU A 30 12.59 -5.07 13.91
C LEU A 30 11.94 -5.94 12.83
N ASP A 31 10.65 -5.71 12.60
CA ASP A 31 9.94 -6.25 11.44
C ASP A 31 9.93 -5.23 10.30
N HIS A 32 9.84 -5.77 9.07
CA HIS A 32 9.87 -5.07 7.80
C HIS A 32 8.63 -5.44 6.96
N ILE A 33 7.46 -5.30 7.57
CA ILE A 33 6.19 -5.58 6.88
C ILE A 33 5.92 -4.47 5.86
N ALA A 34 5.81 -4.86 4.59
CA ALA A 34 5.47 -3.96 3.50
C ALA A 34 4.02 -3.44 3.59
N ASN A 35 3.75 -2.29 3.00
CA ASN A 35 2.41 -1.75 2.84
C ASN A 35 2.23 -1.15 1.44
N ILE A 36 1.30 -1.73 0.68
CA ILE A 36 0.91 -1.24 -0.64
C ILE A 36 -0.02 -0.02 -0.49
N VAL A 37 0.27 1.06 -1.19
CA VAL A 37 -0.52 2.30 -1.20
C VAL A 37 -1.12 2.51 -2.59
N PHE A 38 -2.45 2.69 -2.63
CA PHE A 38 -3.18 3.06 -3.83
C PHE A 38 -3.49 4.56 -3.80
N PRO A 39 -3.02 5.37 -4.78
CA PRO A 39 -3.38 6.78 -4.86
C PRO A 39 -4.88 7.01 -5.03
N GLN A 40 -5.55 6.05 -5.69
CA GLN A 40 -6.98 6.05 -5.90
C GLN A 40 -7.53 4.63 -5.83
N ASN A 41 -8.62 4.44 -5.08
CA ASN A 41 -9.37 3.18 -5.02
C ASN A 41 -10.84 3.50 -4.63
N PRO A 42 -11.85 3.19 -5.47
CA PRO A 42 -11.75 2.53 -6.76
C PRO A 42 -11.20 3.46 -7.86
N ILE A 43 -10.59 2.88 -8.88
CA ILE A 43 -10.34 3.56 -10.16
C ILE A 43 -11.57 3.41 -11.07
N VAL A 44 -11.84 4.41 -11.89
CA VAL A 44 -12.96 4.41 -12.84
C VAL A 44 -12.42 4.60 -14.26
N ILE A 45 -12.79 3.70 -15.16
CA ILE A 45 -12.36 3.73 -16.57
C ILE A 45 -13.57 3.59 -17.51
N SER A 46 -13.43 4.06 -18.75
CA SER A 46 -14.45 3.84 -19.77
C SER A 46 -14.40 2.44 -20.35
N GLN A 47 -15.56 1.91 -20.70
CA GLN A 47 -15.68 0.73 -21.55
C GLN A 47 -14.86 0.91 -22.84
N TYR A 48 -14.18 -0.16 -23.26
CA TYR A 48 -13.26 -0.24 -24.40
C TYR A 48 -11.99 0.60 -24.28
N SER A 49 -11.68 1.20 -23.11
CA SER A 49 -10.36 1.79 -22.90
C SER A 49 -9.28 0.71 -22.84
N THR A 50 -8.06 1.13 -23.14
CA THR A 50 -6.88 0.36 -22.74
C THR A 50 -6.82 0.27 -21.21
N PHE A 51 -6.28 -0.85 -20.71
CA PHE A 51 -6.08 -1.08 -19.29
C PHE A 51 -4.74 -1.78 -19.09
N ASN A 52 -3.84 -1.15 -18.34
CA ASN A 52 -2.56 -1.71 -17.97
C ASN A 52 -2.55 -1.97 -16.45
N PRO A 53 -2.55 -3.23 -15.98
CA PRO A 53 -2.61 -3.55 -14.56
C PRO A 53 -1.28 -3.34 -13.84
N LEU A 54 -0.22 -2.89 -14.52
CA LEU A 54 1.08 -2.69 -13.90
C LEU A 54 1.02 -1.56 -12.83
N PRO A 55 1.62 -1.74 -11.64
CA PRO A 55 1.56 -0.79 -10.52
C PRO A 55 1.86 0.67 -10.91
N GLN A 56 2.89 0.89 -11.72
CA GLN A 56 3.32 2.20 -12.21
C GLN A 56 2.28 2.92 -13.06
N SER A 57 1.35 2.20 -13.71
CA SER A 57 0.27 2.81 -14.50
C SER A 57 -0.73 3.57 -13.64
N PHE A 58 -0.77 3.27 -12.34
CA PHE A 58 -1.68 3.89 -11.36
C PHE A 58 -0.93 4.59 -10.21
N GLY A 59 0.40 4.72 -10.31
CA GLY A 59 1.23 5.31 -9.24
C GLY A 59 1.19 4.52 -7.92
N ILE A 60 0.97 3.21 -7.99
CA ILE A 60 0.95 2.34 -6.80
C ILE A 60 2.37 2.22 -6.26
N THR A 61 2.53 2.45 -4.96
CA THR A 61 3.82 2.36 -4.27
C THR A 61 3.76 1.38 -3.11
N SER A 62 4.92 0.95 -2.63
CA SER A 62 5.02 0.14 -1.41
C SER A 62 6.24 0.55 -0.60
N HIS A 63 6.08 0.56 0.73
CA HIS A 63 7.17 0.78 1.69
C HIS A 63 7.03 -0.18 2.86
N ASP A 64 8.14 -0.62 3.44
CA ASP A 64 8.13 -1.38 4.69
C ASP A 64 7.89 -0.48 5.93
N SER A 65 7.70 -1.12 7.08
CA SER A 65 7.52 -0.45 8.38
C SER A 65 8.70 0.41 8.83
N GLN A 66 9.88 0.28 8.21
CA GLN A 66 11.06 1.12 8.46
C GLN A 66 11.19 2.26 7.42
N GLY A 67 10.31 2.33 6.44
CA GLY A 67 10.33 3.33 5.38
C GLY A 67 11.20 2.97 4.18
N VAL A 68 11.66 1.72 4.07
CA VAL A 68 12.39 1.24 2.89
C VAL A 68 11.41 1.06 1.74
N GLU A 69 11.73 1.60 0.57
CA GLU A 69 10.92 1.43 -0.63
C GLU A 69 10.93 -0.04 -1.10
N THR A 70 9.75 -0.58 -1.39
CA THR A 70 9.52 -1.95 -1.89
C THR A 70 8.64 -1.98 -3.12
N THR A 71 8.45 -0.85 -3.81
CA THR A 71 7.58 -0.72 -4.99
C THR A 71 7.91 -1.74 -6.08
N ASP A 72 9.20 -1.98 -6.34
CA ASP A 72 9.66 -2.93 -7.36
C ASP A 72 9.40 -4.41 -6.99
N SER A 73 9.00 -4.67 -5.74
CA SER A 73 8.63 -6.00 -5.25
C SER A 73 7.11 -6.25 -5.31
N ILE A 74 6.33 -5.35 -5.91
CA ILE A 74 4.90 -5.55 -6.12
C ILE A 74 4.68 -6.53 -7.29
N PHE A 75 3.90 -7.58 -7.04
CA PHE A 75 3.44 -8.53 -8.05
C PHE A 75 1.91 -8.51 -8.17
N ILE A 76 1.40 -8.88 -9.34
CA ILE A 76 -0.04 -9.07 -9.58
C ILE A 76 -0.35 -10.55 -9.34
N LEU A 77 -1.19 -10.84 -8.35
CA LEU A 77 -1.70 -12.20 -8.08
C LEU A 77 -2.86 -12.55 -9.00
N GLU A 78 -3.80 -11.61 -9.16
CA GLU A 78 -5.02 -11.84 -9.93
C GLU A 78 -5.45 -10.55 -10.64
N ASN A 79 -6.03 -10.69 -11.82
CA ASN A 79 -6.64 -9.59 -12.56
C ASN A 79 -7.87 -10.14 -13.31
N ASN A 80 -9.06 -9.62 -13.00
CA ASN A 80 -10.30 -10.01 -13.67
C ASN A 80 -10.97 -8.88 -14.45
N VAL A 81 -10.25 -7.78 -14.73
CA VAL A 81 -10.80 -6.60 -15.39
C VAL A 81 -11.13 -6.89 -16.86
N ASP A 82 -12.43 -6.81 -17.22
CA ASP A 82 -12.90 -6.85 -18.61
C ASP A 82 -13.40 -5.46 -19.03
N THR A 83 -12.58 -4.75 -19.83
CA THR A 83 -12.95 -3.42 -20.31
C THR A 83 -14.06 -3.45 -21.36
N ASN A 84 -14.41 -4.61 -21.92
CA ASN A 84 -15.50 -4.71 -22.91
C ASN A 84 -16.88 -4.73 -22.27
N LYS A 85 -16.97 -4.87 -20.94
CA LYS A 85 -18.25 -4.94 -20.22
C LYS A 85 -18.23 -3.99 -19.03
N ALA A 86 -19.21 -3.10 -18.98
CA ALA A 86 -19.40 -2.25 -17.81
C ALA A 86 -19.70 -3.09 -16.57
N GLY A 87 -19.05 -2.77 -15.45
CA GLY A 87 -19.10 -3.56 -14.22
C GLY A 87 -18.01 -3.18 -13.23
N THR A 88 -18.01 -3.85 -12.08
CA THR A 88 -16.96 -3.73 -11.07
C THR A 88 -16.07 -4.96 -11.11
N TYR A 89 -14.78 -4.71 -11.14
CA TYR A 89 -13.70 -5.69 -11.26
C TYR A 89 -12.62 -5.38 -10.22
N SER A 90 -11.57 -6.19 -10.19
CA SER A 90 -10.46 -6.02 -9.28
C SER A 90 -9.13 -6.54 -9.82
N VAL A 91 -8.06 -5.89 -9.38
CA VAL A 91 -6.69 -6.40 -9.47
C VAL A 91 -6.20 -6.67 -8.04
N THR A 92 -5.67 -7.86 -7.80
CA THR A 92 -5.09 -8.26 -6.52
C THR A 92 -3.57 -8.15 -6.63
N TYR A 93 -2.96 -7.28 -5.84
CA TYR A 93 -1.52 -7.09 -5.75
C TYR A 93 -0.95 -7.74 -4.48
N CYS A 94 0.30 -8.18 -4.53
CA CYS A 94 1.05 -8.62 -3.36
C CYS A 94 2.46 -8.06 -3.31
N VAL A 95 3.01 -7.97 -2.09
CA VAL A 95 4.42 -7.69 -1.83
C VAL A 95 4.92 -8.69 -0.79
N PRO A 96 5.90 -9.56 -1.12
CA PRO A 96 6.54 -10.42 -0.14
C PRO A 96 7.44 -9.59 0.79
N SER A 97 7.53 -9.97 2.06
CA SER A 97 8.52 -9.37 2.96
C SER A 97 9.93 -9.83 2.56
N ILE A 98 10.88 -8.89 2.61
CA ILE A 98 12.30 -9.15 2.30
C ILE A 98 12.96 -10.10 3.32
N HIS A 99 12.31 -10.36 4.46
CA HIS A 99 12.80 -11.22 5.54
C HIS A 99 11.96 -12.51 5.72
N GLY A 100 11.06 -12.81 4.79
CA GLY A 100 10.21 -14.00 4.80
C GLY A 100 8.72 -13.63 4.84
N ASP A 101 7.95 -14.34 5.67
CA ASP A 101 6.57 -13.96 5.97
C ASP A 101 6.54 -12.72 6.88
N PRO A 102 5.53 -11.82 6.77
CA PRO A 102 4.28 -12.01 6.01
C PRO A 102 4.28 -11.41 4.60
N VAL A 103 3.53 -12.05 3.70
CA VAL A 103 3.14 -11.48 2.40
C VAL A 103 1.95 -10.54 2.60
N VAL A 104 2.06 -9.31 2.09
CA VAL A 104 0.94 -8.37 2.09
C VAL A 104 0.17 -8.49 0.79
N ILE A 105 -1.16 -8.62 0.88
CA ILE A 105 -2.07 -8.73 -0.26
C ILE A 105 -3.09 -7.59 -0.18
N LYS A 106 -3.26 -6.83 -1.26
CA LYS A 106 -4.29 -5.78 -1.37
C LYS A 106 -5.03 -5.82 -2.69
N LYS A 107 -6.32 -5.52 -2.63
CA LYS A 107 -7.22 -5.50 -3.78
C LYS A 107 -7.52 -4.06 -4.22
N LEU A 108 -7.22 -3.75 -5.46
CA LEU A 108 -7.63 -2.50 -6.14
C LEU A 108 -8.96 -2.76 -6.86
N ASN A 109 -9.98 -1.96 -6.58
CA ASN A 109 -11.26 -2.05 -7.27
C ASN A 109 -11.24 -1.19 -8.54
N VAL A 110 -11.78 -1.73 -9.64
CA VAL A 110 -11.84 -1.10 -10.95
C VAL A 110 -13.29 -1.07 -11.42
N THR A 111 -13.83 0.12 -11.65
CA THR A 111 -15.18 0.28 -12.19
C THR A 111 -15.10 0.66 -13.66
N VAL A 112 -15.60 -0.21 -14.53
CA VAL A 112 -15.76 0.06 -15.96
C VAL A 112 -17.16 0.63 -16.17
N ILE A 113 -17.24 1.86 -16.68
CA ILE A 113 -18.53 2.50 -16.99
C ILE A 113 -18.67 2.72 -18.50
N ARG A 114 -19.90 2.69 -19.01
CA ARG A 114 -20.16 2.94 -20.43
C ARG A 114 -19.67 4.34 -20.81
N THR A 115 -19.09 4.50 -21.99
CA THR A 115 -18.48 5.76 -22.46
C THR A 115 -19.45 6.94 -22.39
N LYS A 116 -20.73 6.74 -22.71
CA LYS A 116 -21.79 7.76 -22.58
C LYS A 116 -22.05 8.18 -21.11
N GLN A 117 -21.83 7.29 -20.15
CA GLN A 117 -21.96 7.60 -18.72
C GLN A 117 -20.70 8.22 -18.13
N LEU A 118 -19.50 7.99 -18.71
CA LEU A 118 -18.27 8.65 -18.24
C LEU A 118 -18.30 10.16 -18.48
N SER A 119 -18.82 10.63 -19.62
CA SER A 119 -18.98 12.07 -19.86
C SER A 119 -19.88 12.75 -18.83
N ASP A 120 -20.95 12.06 -18.41
CA ASP A 120 -21.85 12.55 -17.36
C ASP A 120 -21.17 12.54 -15.99
N TYR A 121 -20.43 11.46 -15.66
CA TYR A 121 -19.68 11.33 -14.41
C TYR A 121 -18.58 12.39 -14.25
N VAL A 122 -17.83 12.66 -15.31
CA VAL A 122 -16.79 13.71 -15.30
C VAL A 122 -17.44 15.08 -15.15
N ARG A 123 -18.53 15.36 -15.87
CA ARG A 123 -19.26 16.64 -15.77
C ARG A 123 -19.85 16.86 -14.37
N SER A 124 -20.44 15.83 -13.76
CA SER A 124 -20.93 15.94 -12.38
C SER A 124 -19.81 16.14 -11.37
N SER A 125 -18.66 15.49 -11.57
CA SER A 125 -17.50 15.62 -10.68
C SER A 125 -16.87 17.02 -10.75
N VAL A 126 -16.75 17.60 -11.95
CA VAL A 126 -16.26 18.97 -12.15
C VAL A 126 -17.25 20.00 -11.60
N ASN A 127 -18.55 19.81 -11.80
CA ASN A 127 -19.57 20.70 -11.22
C ASN A 127 -19.54 20.66 -9.69
N ASN A 128 -19.38 19.49 -9.07
CA ASN A 128 -19.20 19.39 -7.62
C ASN A 128 -17.90 20.05 -7.14
N TYR A 129 -16.82 20.00 -7.92
CA TYR A 129 -15.58 20.70 -7.59
C TYR A 129 -15.76 22.23 -7.65
N HIS A 130 -16.48 22.75 -8.65
CA HIS A 130 -16.80 24.19 -8.74
C HIS A 130 -17.74 24.66 -7.62
N VAL A 131 -18.79 23.90 -7.30
CA VAL A 131 -19.72 24.23 -6.19
C VAL A 131 -19.01 24.23 -4.84
N ARG A 132 -18.03 23.32 -4.62
CA ARG A 132 -17.21 23.31 -3.40
C ARG A 132 -16.22 24.48 -3.31
N LYS A 133 -15.75 25.04 -4.43
CA LYS A 133 -14.90 26.25 -4.41
C LYS A 133 -15.69 27.54 -4.18
N THR A 134 -16.97 27.60 -4.53
CA THR A 134 -17.82 28.79 -4.29
C THR A 134 -18.55 28.78 -2.94
N SER A 135 -18.46 27.71 -2.15
CA SER A 135 -19.17 27.60 -0.86
C SER A 135 -18.34 28.06 0.36
N ASN A 136 -17.33 28.92 0.17
CA ASN A 136 -16.59 29.55 1.28
C ASN A 136 -16.21 30.99 0.93
N CYS A 137 -17.20 31.88 0.85
CA CYS A 137 -17.03 33.28 1.26
C CYS A 137 -18.43 33.92 1.41
N HIS A 138 -18.97 33.90 2.63
CA HIS A 138 -19.98 34.87 3.02
C HIS A 138 -19.23 35.96 3.79
N LEU A 139 -18.95 37.07 3.11
CA LEU A 139 -18.56 38.32 3.76
C LEU A 139 -19.79 38.80 4.54
N ILE A 140 -19.68 38.84 5.86
CA ILE A 140 -20.59 39.60 6.71
C ILE A 140 -19.96 40.99 6.85
N GLU A 141 -20.74 42.01 6.49
CA GLU A 141 -20.43 43.44 6.60
C GLU A 141 -20.15 43.88 8.06
#